data_AF-A0A024VUK9-F1
#
_entry.id   AF-A0A024VUK9-F1
#
_cell.length_a   1.000
_cell.length_b   1.000
_cell.length_c   1.000
_cell.angle_alpha   90.00
_cell.angle_beta   90.00
_cell.angle_gamma   90.00
#
_symmetry.space_group_name_H-M   'P 1'
#
loop_
_entity.id
_entity.type
_entity.pdbx_description
1 polymer ?
#
loop_
_entity_poly.entity_id
_entity_poly.type
_entity_poly.pdbx_seq_one_letter_code
_entity_poly.pdbx_strand_id
1 'polypeptide(L)'
;MDGTGGTYLLYNAKKKICSVFKPLDEEAFAPFNPRGYEGKMYQEGFRAGVLSGEGASREIAAYLLDNCYNNFSNVPCTIMVEACNPHFNNI
;
A
#
# COMPACT_ATOMS: atom_id res chain seq x y z
N MET A 1 10.43 8.05 -10.48
CA MET A 1 9.47 7.15 -9.79
C MET A 1 9.43 7.68 -8.38
N ASP A 2 8.46 8.54 -8.10
CA ASP A 2 8.36 9.23 -6.82
C ASP A 2 7.52 8.40 -5.86
N GLY A 3 8.04 8.14 -4.66
CA GLY A 3 7.38 7.31 -3.66
C GLY A 3 8.37 6.81 -2.61
N THR A 4 7.87 6.50 -1.42
CA THR A 4 8.71 6.11 -0.27
C THR A 4 8.62 4.62 0.09
N GLY A 5 7.76 3.86 -0.58
CA GLY A 5 7.57 2.42 -0.34
C GLY A 5 7.29 1.61 -1.61
N GLY A 6 6.95 0.34 -1.42
CA GLY A 6 6.55 -0.58 -2.48
C GLY A 6 5.23 -0.16 -3.14
N THR A 7 5.17 -0.23 -4.46
CA THR A 7 3.94 0.01 -5.23
C THR A 7 4.02 -0.77 -6.53
N TYR A 8 3.08 -1.70 -6.71
CA TYR A 8 3.08 -2.65 -7.81
C TYR A 8 1.81 -2.49 -8.63
N LEU A 9 1.95 -2.48 -9.95
CA LEU A 9 0.81 -2.61 -10.86
C LEU A 9 0.53 -4.09 -11.04
N LEU A 10 -0.70 -4.53 -10.75
CA LEU A 10 -1.13 -5.90 -11.00
C LEU A 10 -1.78 -5.98 -12.38
N TYR A 11 -1.43 -7.03 -13.13
CA TYR A 11 -1.89 -7.25 -14.49
C TYR A 11 -2.74 -8.52 -14.56
N ASN A 12 -3.82 -8.49 -15.36
CA ASN A 12 -4.53 -9.71 -15.72
C ASN A 12 -3.79 -10.53 -16.79
N ALA A 13 -4.36 -11.69 -17.13
CA ALA A 13 -3.85 -12.58 -18.18
C ALA A 13 -3.73 -11.92 -19.57
N LYS A 14 -4.42 -10.80 -19.81
CA LYS A 14 -4.35 -10.02 -21.06
C LYS A 14 -3.31 -8.87 -20.98
N LYS A 15 -2.46 -8.86 -19.95
CA LYS A 15 -1.47 -7.80 -19.66
C LYS A 15 -2.08 -6.40 -19.52
N LYS A 16 -3.34 -6.31 -19.11
CA LYS A 16 -3.96 -5.02 -18.74
C LYS A 16 -3.80 -4.80 -17.24
N ILE A 17 -3.50 -3.56 -16.85
CA ILE A 17 -3.46 -3.15 -15.44
C ILE A 17 -4.87 -3.30 -14.86
N CYS A 18 -4.96 -3.95 -13.70
CA CYS A 18 -6.23 -4.20 -13.01
C CYS A 18 -6.29 -3.54 -11.64
N SER A 19 -5.15 -3.38 -10.97
CA SER A 19 -5.10 -2.76 -9.65
C SER A 19 -3.69 -2.29 -9.31
N VAL A 20 -3.60 -1.54 -8.22
CA VAL A 20 -2.36 -1.19 -7.54
C VAL A 20 -2.28 -2.01 -6.27
N PHE A 21 -1.15 -2.63 -6.00
CA PHE A 21 -0.85 -3.34 -4.76
C PHE A 21 0.24 -2.61 -3.98
N LYS A 22 -0.01 -2.37 -2.69
CA LYS A 22 0.90 -1.68 -1.77
C LYS A 22 1.11 -2.58 -0.55
N PRO A 23 2.23 -3.32 -0.47
CA PRO A 23 2.51 -4.21 0.66
C PRO A 23 2.80 -3.40 1.93
N LEU A 24 2.28 -3.86 3.08
CA LEU A 24 2.44 -3.19 4.38
C LEU A 24 3.91 -3.21 4.84
N ASP A 25 4.58 -4.32 4.62
CA ASP A 25 5.96 -4.60 5.00
C ASP A 25 6.99 -3.92 4.07
N GLU A 26 6.53 -3.35 2.96
CA GLU A 26 7.31 -2.52 2.05
C GLU A 26 7.03 -1.00 2.20
N GLU A 27 6.23 -0.59 3.19
CA GLU A 27 6.02 0.82 3.50
C GLU A 27 7.34 1.50 3.92
N ALA A 28 7.37 2.83 3.90
CA ALA A 28 8.51 3.56 4.46
C ALA A 28 8.72 3.16 5.93
N PHE A 29 9.95 2.83 6.29
CA PHE A 29 10.36 2.35 7.62
C PHE A 29 9.77 0.99 8.01
N ALA A 30 9.28 0.21 7.04
CA ALA A 30 8.96 -1.20 7.24
C ALA A 30 10.16 -2.11 6.90
N PRO A 31 10.17 -3.39 7.34
CA PRO A 31 11.33 -4.27 7.23
C PRO A 31 11.83 -4.53 5.81
N PHE A 32 10.94 -4.47 4.82
CA PHE A 32 11.25 -4.83 3.44
C PHE A 32 11.07 -3.65 2.49
N ASN A 33 11.34 -2.43 2.94
CA ASN A 33 11.21 -1.24 2.10
C ASN A 33 12.16 -1.29 0.86
N PRO A 34 11.66 -1.26 -0.39
CA PRO A 34 12.50 -1.35 -1.58
C PRO A 34 13.17 -0.02 -1.98
N ARG A 35 13.01 1.04 -1.17
CA ARG A 35 13.48 2.41 -1.47
C ARG A 35 14.61 2.86 -0.56
N GLY A 36 15.14 1.96 0.27
CA GLY A 36 16.24 2.25 1.20
C GLY A 36 15.82 2.91 2.52
N TYR A 37 14.51 2.97 2.79
CA TYR A 37 13.96 3.40 4.08
C TYR A 37 13.58 2.19 4.92
N GLU A 38 14.49 1.24 5.10
CA GLU A 38 14.21 0.04 5.91
C GLU A 38 14.09 0.39 7.40
N GLY A 39 13.20 -0.32 8.10
CA GLY A 39 12.94 -0.11 9.52
C GLY A 39 12.23 -1.29 10.16
N LYS A 40 11.44 -1.03 11.19
CA LYS A 40 10.61 -2.05 11.86
C LYS A 40 9.14 -1.71 11.69
N MET A 41 8.28 -2.73 11.69
CA MET A 41 6.83 -2.52 11.74
C MET A 41 6.46 -1.66 12.95
N TYR A 42 5.48 -0.77 12.76
CA TYR A 42 4.98 0.16 13.78
C TYR A 42 6.00 1.21 14.26
N GLN A 43 6.96 1.56 13.43
CA GLN A 43 7.91 2.65 13.67
C GLN A 43 7.33 3.99 13.19
N GLU A 44 7.64 5.09 13.87
CA GLU A 44 7.31 6.43 13.37
C GLU A 44 7.94 6.69 12.00
N GLY A 45 7.11 7.15 11.05
CA GLY A 45 7.55 7.49 9.70
C GLY A 45 7.79 8.99 9.50
N PHE A 46 7.72 9.42 8.24
CA PHE A 46 7.89 10.84 7.87
C PHE A 46 6.81 11.77 8.43
N ARG A 47 5.65 11.22 8.83
CA ARG A 47 4.53 11.97 9.41
C ARG A 47 4.32 11.48 10.83
N ALA A 48 4.35 12.41 11.78
CA ALA A 48 4.01 12.12 13.16
C ALA A 48 2.59 11.54 13.27
N GLY A 49 2.41 10.54 14.13
CA GLY A 49 1.12 9.85 14.31
C GLY A 49 0.76 8.84 13.23
N VAL A 50 1.66 8.57 12.28
CA VAL A 50 1.52 7.52 11.26
C VAL A 50 2.67 6.55 11.41
N LEU A 51 2.37 5.32 11.83
CA LEU A 51 3.35 4.26 11.95
C LEU A 51 3.47 3.46 10.64
N SER A 52 4.64 2.89 10.41
CA SER A 52 4.89 1.95 9.30
C SER A 52 3.99 0.72 9.41
N GLY A 53 3.41 0.29 8.29
CA GLY A 53 2.48 -0.84 8.22
C GLY A 53 1.02 -0.48 8.50
N GLU A 54 0.72 0.78 8.82
CA GLU A 54 -0.65 1.24 8.99
C GLU A 54 -1.21 1.92 7.73
N GLY A 55 -0.40 2.07 6.66
CA GLY A 55 -0.82 2.73 5.42
C GLY A 55 -1.97 2.00 4.74
N ALA A 56 -1.85 0.69 4.58
CA ALA A 56 -2.87 -0.12 3.91
C ALA A 56 -4.26 -0.05 4.58
N SER A 57 -4.33 -0.06 5.92
CA SER A 57 -5.62 0.06 6.62
C SER A 57 -6.26 1.43 6.41
N ARG A 58 -5.45 2.50 6.30
CA ARG A 58 -5.94 3.86 6.00
C ARG A 58 -6.45 4.00 4.56
N GLU A 59 -5.86 3.31 3.59
CA GLU A 59 -6.36 3.27 2.21
C GLU A 59 -7.74 2.59 2.13
N ILE A 60 -7.94 1.50 2.88
CA ILE A 60 -9.24 0.83 3.00
C ILE A 60 -10.25 1.74 3.70
N ALA A 61 -9.85 2.37 4.80
CA ALA A 61 -10.71 3.31 5.52
C ALA A 61 -11.15 4.47 4.62
N ALA A 62 -10.27 5.01 3.78
CA ALA A 62 -10.60 6.05 2.81
C ALA A 62 -11.67 5.59 1.82
N TYR A 63 -11.54 4.39 1.25
CA TYR A 63 -12.57 3.82 0.37
C TYR A 63 -13.91 3.63 1.10
N LEU A 64 -13.89 3.03 2.30
CA LEU A 64 -15.10 2.77 3.08
C LEU A 64 -15.83 4.07 3.45
N LEU A 65 -15.09 5.08 3.90
CA LEU A 65 -15.64 6.40 4.22
C LEU A 65 -16.26 7.05 2.97
N ASP A 66 -15.56 7.05 1.84
CA ASP A 66 -16.07 7.64 0.61
C ASP A 66 -17.34 6.93 0.10
N ASN A 67 -17.33 5.59 0.15
CA ASN A 67 -18.47 4.77 -0.24
C ASN A 67 -19.70 5.02 0.66
N CYS A 68 -19.51 5.21 1.97
CA CYS A 68 -20.58 5.59 2.89
C CYS A 68 -21.12 7.02 2.65
N TYR A 69 -20.34 7.87 1.99
CA TYR A 69 -20.70 9.23 1.60
C TYR A 69 -21.04 9.33 0.10
N ASN A 70 -21.74 8.32 -0.44
CA ASN A 70 -22.21 8.27 -1.83
C ASN A 70 -21.10 8.45 -2.89
N ASN A 71 -19.89 7.96 -2.60
CA ASN A 71 -18.71 8.06 -3.48
C ASN A 71 -18.36 9.53 -3.85
N PHE A 72 -18.50 10.45 -2.89
CA PHE A 72 -18.28 11.90 -3.11
C PHE A 72 -16.93 12.22 -3.76
N SER A 73 -15.86 11.57 -3.30
CA SER A 73 -14.48 11.80 -3.73
C SER A 73 -14.02 10.83 -4.82
N ASN A 74 -14.85 9.84 -5.15
CA ASN A 74 -14.54 8.75 -6.10
C ASN A 74 -13.25 7.99 -5.73
N VAL A 75 -13.08 7.66 -4.45
CA VAL A 75 -11.98 6.80 -4.02
C VAL A 75 -12.14 5.42 -4.66
N PRO A 76 -11.13 4.91 -5.40
CA PRO A 76 -11.22 3.57 -5.99
C PRO A 76 -11.47 2.48 -4.96
N CYS A 77 -12.24 1.47 -5.34
CA CYS A 77 -12.47 0.29 -4.50
C CYS A 77 -11.15 -0.30 -4.03
N THR A 78 -11.00 -0.39 -2.71
CA THR A 78 -9.76 -0.81 -2.04
C THR A 78 -10.07 -1.83 -0.97
N ILE A 79 -9.34 -2.95 -0.98
CA ILE A 79 -9.53 -4.08 -0.07
C ILE A 79 -8.18 -4.56 0.46
N MET A 80 -8.20 -5.24 1.61
CA MET A 80 -7.02 -5.95 2.12
C MET A 80 -6.89 -7.30 1.42
N VAL A 81 -5.71 -7.61 0.92
CA VAL A 81 -5.39 -8.90 0.30
C VAL A 81 -3.98 -9.33 0.67
N GLU A 82 -3.74 -10.64 0.68
CA GLU A 82 -2.40 -11.22 0.70
C GLU A 82 -2.02 -11.63 -0.72
N ALA A 83 -0.75 -11.43 -1.09
CA ALA A 83 -0.25 -11.79 -2.40
C ALA A 83 1.20 -12.29 -2.31
N CYS A 84 1.56 -13.23 -3.18
CA CYS A 84 2.93 -13.71 -3.34
C CYS A 84 3.36 -13.51 -4.80
N ASN A 85 4.48 -12.84 -5.01
CA ASN A 85 5.07 -12.64 -6.33
C ASN A 85 6.60 -12.54 -6.20
N PRO A 86 7.38 -13.18 -7.10
CA PRO A 86 8.83 -13.08 -7.09
C PRO A 86 9.41 -11.66 -7.26
N HIS A 87 8.59 -10.69 -7.71
CA HIS A 87 9.02 -9.31 -7.89
C HIS A 87 8.76 -8.42 -6.67
N PHE A 88 8.05 -8.93 -5.65
CA PHE A 88 7.92 -8.23 -4.37
C PHE A 88 9.26 -8.31 -3.63
N ASN A 89 9.51 -7.36 -2.76
CA ASN A 89 10.73 -7.32 -1.98
C ASN A 89 10.59 -8.28 -0.78
N ASN A 90 10.50 -9.57 -1.04
CA ASN A 90 10.39 -10.60 -0.01
C ASN A 90 11.74 -11.32 0.07
N ILE A 91 12.36 -11.36 1.26
CA ILE A 91 13.54 -12.22 1.51
C ILE A 91 13.08 -13.68 1.62
#